data_AF-A0A2I0NXM6-F1
#
_entry.id   AF-A0A2I0NXM6-F1
#
_cell.length_a   1.000
_cell.length_b   1.000
_cell.length_c   1.000
_cell.angle_alpha   90.00
_cell.angle_beta   90.00
_cell.angle_gamma   90.00
#
_symmetry.space_group_name_H-M   'P 1'
#
loop_
_entity.id
_entity.type
_entity.pdbx_description
1 polymer ?
#
loop_
_entity_poly.entity_id
_entity_poly.type
_entity_poly.pdbx_seq_one_letter_code
_entity_poly.pdbx_strand_id
1 'polypeptide(L)'
;MSMAMSGASSPITLAGTLVTHNAEVLAGIVLAQSTRKGSPIMYGSSTTTFDLTYVTAPVGAPELGMINAGVAELSNFYRLPSYVAGT
;
A
#
# COMPACT_ATOMS: atom_id res chain seq x y z
N MET A 1 -2.97 1.86 7.25
CA MET A 1 -3.25 0.87 6.20
C MET A 1 -3.77 1.64 5.00
N SER A 2 -3.08 1.56 3.88
CA SER A 2 -3.51 2.19 2.62
C SER A 2 -4.12 1.13 1.71
N MET A 3 -5.16 1.53 0.96
CA MET A 3 -5.83 0.70 -0.04
C MET A 3 -5.99 1.53 -1.32
N ALA A 4 -4.89 1.69 -2.05
CA ALA A 4 -4.93 2.27 -3.37
C ALA A 4 -5.38 1.22 -4.40
N MET A 5 -6.19 1.64 -5.36
CA MET A 5 -6.68 0.80 -6.44
C MET A 5 -6.11 1.31 -7.74
N SER A 6 -5.25 0.52 -8.38
CA SER A 6 -4.59 0.89 -9.64
C SER A 6 -5.67 1.09 -10.71
N GLY A 7 -5.77 2.30 -11.26
CA GLY A 7 -6.76 2.65 -12.27
C GLY A 7 -8.12 3.11 -11.73
N ALA A 8 -8.25 3.27 -10.41
CA ALA A 8 -9.44 3.83 -9.76
C ALA A 8 -9.09 4.95 -8.76
N SER A 9 -8.61 4.61 -7.57
CA SER A 9 -8.20 5.59 -6.55
C SER A 9 -6.72 6.00 -6.65
N SER A 10 -5.98 5.41 -7.58
CA SER A 10 -4.58 5.71 -7.87
C SER A 10 -4.31 5.57 -9.38
N PRO A 11 -3.15 6.04 -9.89
CA PRO A 11 -2.79 5.87 -11.29
C PRO A 11 -2.91 4.42 -11.76
N ILE A 12 -3.16 4.19 -13.05
CA ILE A 12 -3.27 2.82 -13.58
C ILE A 12 -1.94 2.06 -13.59
N THR A 13 -0.82 2.77 -13.54
CA THR A 13 0.52 2.18 -13.49
C THR A 13 0.87 1.72 -12.08
N LEU A 14 1.42 0.50 -11.93
CA LEU A 14 1.83 -0.05 -10.63
C LEU A 14 2.82 0.84 -9.88
N ALA A 15 3.80 1.43 -10.59
CA ALA A 15 4.76 2.34 -9.98
C ALA A 15 4.08 3.61 -9.42
N GLY A 16 3.16 4.20 -10.18
CA GLY A 16 2.37 5.34 -9.73
C GLY A 16 1.51 4.99 -8.51
N THR A 17 0.86 3.83 -8.52
CA THR A 17 0.12 3.31 -7.37
C THR A 17 1.00 3.10 -6.14
N LEU A 18 2.22 2.55 -6.29
CA LEU A 18 3.17 2.39 -5.19
C LEU A 18 3.59 3.74 -4.59
N VAL A 19 3.78 4.77 -5.42
CA VAL A 19 4.08 6.13 -4.94
C VAL A 19 2.91 6.68 -4.13
N THR A 20 1.68 6.55 -4.63
CA THR A 20 0.47 6.98 -3.90
C THR A 20 0.31 6.24 -2.57
N HIS A 21 0.45 4.91 -2.60
CA HIS A 21 0.42 4.05 -1.41
C HIS A 21 1.45 4.50 -0.37
N ASN A 22 2.70 4.71 -0.80
CA ASN A 22 3.77 5.13 0.11
C ASN A 22 3.46 6.49 0.75
N ALA A 23 2.95 7.45 -0.03
CA ALA A 23 2.55 8.76 0.49
C ALA A 23 1.46 8.65 1.57
N GLU A 24 0.44 7.81 1.36
CA GLU A 24 -0.63 7.58 2.34
C GLU A 24 -0.10 6.93 3.64
N VAL A 25 0.78 5.94 3.51
CA VAL A 25 1.38 5.27 4.68
C VAL A 25 2.25 6.23 5.48
N LEU A 26 3.11 7.00 4.81
CA LEU A 26 3.97 7.99 5.47
C LEU A 26 3.16 9.10 6.14
N ALA A 27 2.07 9.57 5.51
CA ALA A 27 1.17 10.54 6.12
C ALA A 27 0.56 10.00 7.42
N GLY A 28 0.12 8.74 7.42
CA GLY A 28 -0.37 8.05 8.63
C GLY A 28 0.72 7.90 9.70
N ILE A 29 1.96 7.58 9.30
CA ILE A 29 3.10 7.49 10.22
C ILE A 29 3.38 8.84 10.89
N VAL A 30 3.46 9.91 10.10
CA VAL A 30 3.72 11.27 10.60
C VAL A 30 2.62 11.70 11.57
N LEU A 31 1.36 11.45 11.24
CA LEU A 31 0.23 11.76 12.10
C LEU A 31 0.34 11.01 13.44
N ALA A 32 0.57 9.70 13.41
CA ALA A 32 0.69 8.90 14.62
C ALA A 32 1.87 9.33 15.51
N GLN A 33 3.03 9.62 14.91
CA GLN A 33 4.20 10.12 15.65
C GLN A 33 3.99 11.54 16.21
N SER A 34 3.19 12.36 15.53
CA SER A 34 2.83 13.70 16.00
C SER A 34 1.88 13.64 17.20
N THR A 35 0.97 12.68 17.23
CA THR A 35 0.06 12.46 18.37
C THR A 35 0.79 11.88 19.58
N ARG A 36 1.66 10.88 19.36
CA ARG A 36 2.48 10.27 20.41
C ARG A 36 3.81 9.78 19.85
N LYS A 37 4.90 10.42 20.26
CA LYS A 37 6.26 9.99 19.92
C LYS A 37 6.50 8.54 20.36
N GLY A 38 7.02 7.73 19.45
CA GLY A 38 7.29 6.31 19.69
C GLY A 38 6.06 5.41 19.62
N SER A 39 4.94 5.89 19.07
CA SER A 39 3.79 5.02 18.80
C SER A 39 4.22 3.84 17.92
N PRO A 40 3.82 2.60 18.23
CA PRO A 40 4.10 1.45 17.37
C PRO A 40 3.32 1.59 16.06
N ILE A 41 3.98 1.35 14.92
CA ILE A 41 3.37 1.46 13.59
C ILE A 41 3.83 0.31 12.71
N MET A 42 2.93 -0.18 11.86
CA MET A 42 3.20 -1.15 10.81
C MET A 42 3.05 -0.50 9.42
N TYR A 43 3.96 -0.84 8.51
CA TYR A 43 3.87 -0.44 7.11
C TYR A 43 2.86 -1.36 6.41
N GLY A 44 1.63 -0.86 6.31
CA GLY A 44 0.46 -1.67 5.96
C GLY A 44 -0.10 -1.40 4.56
N SER A 45 -0.36 -2.47 3.79
CA SER A 45 -0.94 -2.40 2.44
C SER A 45 -2.09 -3.38 2.24
N SER A 46 -3.14 -2.91 1.58
CA SER A 46 -4.17 -3.75 0.94
C SER A 46 -4.42 -3.27 -0.51
N THR A 47 -3.43 -2.61 -1.08
CA THR A 47 -3.46 -2.00 -2.41
C THR A 47 -3.50 -3.08 -3.48
N THR A 48 -4.44 -2.97 -4.44
CA THR A 48 -4.59 -3.91 -5.55
C THR A 48 -4.84 -3.17 -6.87
N THR A 49 -5.05 -3.91 -7.96
CA THR A 49 -5.55 -3.37 -9.22
C THR A 49 -7.08 -3.29 -9.23
N PHE A 50 -7.65 -2.42 -10.05
CA PHE A 50 -9.09 -2.35 -10.29
C PHE A 50 -9.44 -3.00 -11.62
N ASP A 51 -10.35 -3.96 -11.60
CA ASP A 51 -10.88 -4.60 -12.79
C ASP A 51 -11.93 -3.69 -13.45
N LEU A 52 -11.58 -3.09 -14.58
CA LEU A 52 -12.48 -2.19 -15.32
C LEU A 52 -13.63 -2.93 -16.03
N THR A 53 -13.52 -4.24 -16.24
CA THR A 53 -14.55 -5.04 -16.92
C THR A 53 -15.65 -5.42 -15.95
N TYR A 54 -15.26 -5.96 -14.80
CA TYR A 54 -16.20 -6.44 -13.78
C TYR A 54 -16.45 -5.44 -12.66
N VAL A 55 -15.74 -4.31 -12.66
CA VAL A 55 -15.85 -3.24 -11.64
C VAL A 55 -15.58 -3.81 -10.24
N THR A 56 -14.51 -4.61 -10.12
CA THR A 56 -14.12 -5.28 -8.86
C THR A 56 -12.69 -4.94 -8.46
N ALA A 57 -12.35 -5.20 -7.19
CA ALA A 57 -10.99 -5.09 -6.67
C ALA A 57 -10.41 -6.50 -6.46
N PRO A 58 -9.90 -7.17 -7.52
CA PRO A 58 -9.44 -8.54 -7.42
C PRO A 58 -8.21 -8.63 -6.53
N VAL A 59 -8.33 -9.35 -5.41
CA VAL A 59 -7.20 -9.66 -4.51
C VAL A 59 -6.41 -10.90 -4.96
N GLY A 60 -6.83 -11.56 -6.04
CA GLY A 60 -6.09 -12.68 -6.65
C GLY A 60 -5.26 -12.29 -7.88
N ALA A 61 -5.21 -11.00 -8.21
CA ALA A 61 -4.54 -10.52 -9.41
C ALA A 61 -3.00 -10.51 -9.24
N PRO A 62 -2.22 -10.79 -10.31
CA PRO A 62 -0.75 -10.78 -10.23
C PRO A 62 -0.20 -9.40 -9.83
N GLU A 63 -0.93 -8.32 -10.14
CA GLU A 63 -0.62 -6.95 -9.74
C GLU A 63 -0.55 -6.81 -8.21
N LEU A 64 -1.43 -7.48 -7.46
CA LEU A 64 -1.35 -7.48 -6.00
C LEU A 64 -0.01 -8.07 -5.53
N GLY A 65 0.41 -9.19 -6.11
CA GLY A 65 1.69 -9.81 -5.77
C GLY A 65 2.90 -8.90 -6.03
N MET A 66 2.91 -8.21 -7.17
CA MET A 66 3.96 -7.25 -7.50
C MET A 66 3.96 -6.03 -6.57
N ILE A 67 2.78 -5.48 -6.26
CA ILE A 67 2.62 -4.38 -5.32
C ILE A 67 3.09 -4.81 -3.92
N ASN A 68 2.72 -6.00 -3.47
CA ASN A 68 3.14 -6.55 -2.18
C ASN A 68 4.66 -6.71 -2.09
N ALA A 69 5.31 -7.18 -3.15
CA ALA A 69 6.77 -7.28 -3.20
C ALA A 69 7.43 -5.89 -3.07
N GLY A 70 6.93 -4.89 -3.80
CA GLY A 70 7.42 -3.51 -3.69
C GLY A 70 7.17 -2.89 -2.30
N VAL A 71 6.02 -3.18 -1.69
CA VAL A 71 5.69 -2.77 -0.32
C VAL A 71 6.63 -3.39 0.70
N ALA A 72 6.97 -4.67 0.54
CA ALA A 72 7.94 -5.33 1.41
C ALA A 72 9.32 -4.66 1.30
N GLU A 73 9.77 -4.31 0.09
CA GLU A 73 11.02 -3.58 -0.11
C GLU A 73 10.99 -2.18 0.54
N LEU A 74 9.90 -1.43 0.37
CA LEU A 74 9.71 -0.12 1.00
C LEU A 74 9.69 -0.20 2.54
N SER A 75 9.01 -1.20 3.10
CA SER A 75 8.99 -1.41 4.55
C SER A 75 10.37 -1.70 5.12
N ASN A 76 11.19 -2.49 4.40
CA ASN A 76 12.59 -2.75 4.76
C ASN A 76 13.43 -1.47 4.69
N PHE A 77 13.22 -0.64 3.66
CA PHE A 77 13.88 0.67 3.54
C PHE A 77 13.58 1.58 4.73
N TYR A 78 12.32 1.66 5.17
CA TYR A 78 11.92 2.44 6.34
C TYR A 78 12.17 1.74 7.69
N ARG A 79 12.67 0.50 7.68
CA ARG A 79 12.90 -0.34 8.88
C ARG A 79 11.63 -0.49 9.73
N LEU A 80 10.49 -0.66 9.07
CA LEU A 80 9.20 -0.87 9.70
C LEU A 80 8.69 -2.28 9.40
N PRO A 81 7.97 -2.92 10.34
CA PRO A 81 7.34 -4.20 10.08
C PRO A 81 6.29 -4.08 8.97
N SER A 82 6.31 -5.01 8.01
CA SER A 82 5.39 -5.07 6.87
C SER A 82 4.12 -5.84 7.20
N TYR A 83 2.97 -5.36 6.74
CA TYR A 83 1.72 -6.13 6.73
C TYR A 83 1.00 -5.95 5.39
N VAL A 84 0.89 -7.03 4.61
CA VAL A 84 0.32 -7.01 3.26
C VAL A 84 -0.79 -8.05 3.10
N ALA A 85 -1.75 -7.80 2.22
CA ALA A 85 -2.88 -8.70 1.97
C ALA A 85 -2.48 -9.90 1.10
N GLY A 86 -3.14 -11.06 1.27
CA GLY A 86 -3.02 -12.21 0.36
C GLY A 86 -1.85 -13.16 0.64
N THR A 87 -1.69 -13.59 1.89
CA THR A 87 -0.83 -14.73 2.28
C THR A 87 -1.40 -16.06 1.82
#